data_AF-A0A7R6V8M6-F1
#
_entry.id   AF-A0A7R6V8M6-F1
#
_cell.length_a   1.000
_cell.length_b   1.000
_cell.length_c   1.000
_cell.angle_alpha   90.00
_cell.angle_beta   90.00
_cell.angle_gamma   90.00
#
_symmetry.space_group_name_H-M   'P 1'
#
loop_
_entity.id
_entity.type
_entity.pdbx_description
1 polymer ?
#
loop_
_entity_poly.entity_id
_entity_poly.type
_entity_poly.pdbx_seq_one_letter_code
_entity_poly.pdbx_strand_id
1 'polypeptide(L)' 'MKELKAFFRHLYGAGILFFYYLKWPIVIGLPILYFYLHYPRNWILDILWIYSFVLIIKDFVVMYIRYRRGEKIWR' A
#
# COMPACT_ATOMS: atom_id res chain seq x y z
N MET A 1 -14.80 8.15 24.37
CA MET A 1 -13.46 7.65 23.97
C MET A 1 -13.41 6.19 23.49
N LYS A 2 -14.32 5.30 23.91
CA LYS A 2 -14.33 3.89 23.45
C LYS A 2 -14.76 3.73 21.98
N GLU A 3 -15.80 4.47 21.56
CA GLU A 3 -16.31 4.48 20.18
C GLU A 3 -15.26 4.91 19.15
N LEU A 4 -14.49 5.97 19.43
CA LEU A 4 -13.46 6.48 18.52
C LEU A 4 -12.35 5.44 18.29
N LYS A 5 -11.95 4.70 19.34
CA LYS A 5 -10.97 3.61 19.22
C LYS A 5 -11.50 2.44 18.39
N ALA A 6 -12.80 2.16 18.43
CA ALA A 6 -13.40 1.13 17.61
C ALA A 6 -13.44 1.55 16.13
N PHE A 7 -13.79 2.81 15.86
CA PHE A 7 -13.81 3.37 14.50
C PHE A 7 -12.42 3.33 13.84
N PHE A 8 -11.38 3.84 14.52
CA PHE A 8 -10.02 3.79 13.99
C PHE A 8 -9.55 2.35 13.75
N ARG A 9 -9.94 1.39 14.59
CA ARG A 9 -9.58 -0.01 14.42
C ARG A 9 -10.20 -0.62 13.16
N HIS A 10 -11.47 -0.29 12.89
CA HIS A 10 -12.13 -0.71 11.66
C HIS A 10 -11.54 -0.03 10.43
N LEU A 11 -11.24 1.27 10.51
CA LEU A 11 -10.62 2.01 9.42
C LEU A 11 -9.22 1.48 9.10
N TYR A 12 -8.43 1.15 10.12
CA TYR A 12 -7.14 0.48 9.94
C TYR A 12 -7.30 -0.91 9.32
N GLY A 13 -8.24 -1.73 9.79
CA GLY A 13 -8.49 -3.06 9.22
C GLY A 13 -8.92 -3.01 7.75
N ALA A 14 -9.88 -2.13 7.43
CA ALA A 14 -10.35 -1.90 6.07
C ALA A 14 -9.24 -1.31 5.18
N GLY A 15 -8.45 -0.37 5.72
CA GLY A 15 -7.30 0.20 5.04
C GLY A 15 -6.25 -0.86 4.68
N ILE A 16 -5.93 -1.78 5.60
CA ILE A 16 -4.99 -2.88 5.32
C ILE A 16 -5.49 -3.76 4.17
N LEU A 17 -6.78 -4.14 4.16
CA LEU A 17 -7.39 -4.91 3.08
C LEU A 17 -7.38 -4.15 1.75
N PHE A 18 -7.76 -2.86 1.80
CA PHE A 18 -7.72 -1.98 0.64
C PHE A 18 -6.32 -1.93 0.03
N PHE A 19 -5.30 -1.64 0.85
CA PHE A 19 -3.92 -1.57 0.36
C PHE A 19 -3.35 -2.93 -0.03
N TYR A 20 -3.81 -4.03 0.55
CA TYR A 20 -3.35 -5.37 0.17
C TYR A 20 -3.64 -5.67 -1.31
N TYR A 21 -4.84 -5.32 -1.79
CA TYR A 21 -5.25 -5.57 -3.18
C TYR A 21 -4.95 -4.39 -4.11
N LEU A 22 -5.14 -3.14 -3.64
CA LEU A 22 -5.09 -1.96 -4.50
C LEU A 22 -3.71 -1.34 -4.63
N LYS A 23 -2.72 -1.72 -3.82
CA LYS A 23 -1.36 -1.16 -3.92
C LYS A 23 -0.78 -1.29 -5.33
N TRP A 24 -0.98 -2.42 -5.99
CA TRP A 24 -0.44 -2.68 -7.34
C TRP A 24 -1.18 -1.89 -8.44
N PRO A 25 -2.52 -1.95 -8.53
CA PRO A 25 -3.28 -1.10 -9.45
C PRO A 25 -3.03 0.39 -9.26
N ILE A 26 -2.89 0.86 -8.01
CA ILE A 26 -2.57 2.26 -7.73
C ILE A 26 -1.17 2.59 -8.22
N VAL A 27 -0.16 1.79 -7.87
CA VAL A 27 1.23 2.11 -8.22
C VAL A 27 1.48 2.11 -9.73
N ILE A 28 0.81 1.24 -10.48
CA ILE A 28 0.97 1.14 -11.95
C ILE A 28 -0.05 2.01 -12.68
N GLY A 29 -1.31 1.99 -12.25
CA GLY A 29 -2.42 2.63 -12.93
C GLY A 29 -2.41 4.15 -12.83
N LEU A 30 -1.98 4.74 -11.70
CA LEU A 30 -1.91 6.19 -11.56
C LEU A 30 -0.88 6.84 -12.48
N PRO A 31 0.37 6.32 -12.60
CA PRO A 31 1.31 6.79 -13.60
C PRO A 31 0.75 6.69 -15.02
N ILE A 32 0.10 5.57 -15.38
CA ILE A 32 -0.54 5.42 -16.70
C ILE A 32 -1.60 6.51 -16.90
N LEU A 33 -2.43 6.77 -15.89
CA LEU A 33 -3.49 7.77 -15.96
C LEU A 33 -2.95 9.19 -16.16
N TYR A 34 -1.85 9.54 -15.48
CA TYR A 34 -1.23 10.86 -15.60
C TYR A 34 -0.39 11.04 -16.87
N PHE A 35 0.41 10.04 -17.25
CA PHE A 35 1.34 10.14 -18.38
C PHE A 35 0.69 9.83 -19.72
N TYR A 36 -0.24 8.87 -19.77
CA TYR A 36 -0.87 8.42 -21.02
C TYR A 36 -2.25 9.05 -21.24
N LEU A 37 -3.05 9.17 -20.18
CA LEU A 37 -4.41 9.68 -20.28
C LEU A 37 -4.54 11.18 -20.00
N HIS A 38 -3.41 11.87 -19.72
CA HIS A 38 -3.34 13.30 -19.39
C HIS A 38 -4.37 13.72 -18.32
N TYR A 39 -4.68 12.81 -17.39
CA TYR A 39 -5.67 13.08 -16.34
C TYR A 39 -5.14 14.17 -15.40
N PRO A 40 -6.00 15.10 -14.94
CA PRO A 40 -5.57 16.17 -14.05
C PRO A 40 -4.92 15.59 -12.79
N ARG A 41 -3.78 16.16 -12.42
CA ARG A 41 -3.05 15.74 -11.22
C ARG A 41 -3.86 16.07 -9.97
N ASN A 42 -4.03 15.07 -9.12
CA ASN A 42 -4.74 15.19 -7.87
C ASN A 42 -3.79 14.84 -6.72
N TRP A 43 -3.54 15.82 -5.85
CA TRP A 43 -2.63 15.66 -4.71
C TRP A 43 -3.04 14.52 -3.76
N ILE A 44 -4.34 14.26 -3.62
CA ILE A 44 -4.87 13.13 -2.84
C ILE A 44 -4.41 11.79 -3.43
N LEU A 45 -4.49 11.65 -4.76
CA LEU A 45 -4.05 10.44 -5.46
C LEU A 45 -2.52 10.29 -5.41
N ASP A 46 -1.79 11.40 -5.45
CA ASP A 46 -0.32 11.39 -5.31
C ASP A 46 0.10 10.90 -3.92
N ILE A 47 -0.56 11.36 -2.85
CA ILE A 47 -0.34 10.86 -1.48
C ILE A 47 -0.68 9.37 -1.38
N LEU A 48 -1.82 8.95 -1.95
CA LEU A 48 -2.24 7.55 -1.95
C LEU A 48 -1.24 6.65 -2.71
N TRP A 49 -0.68 7.16 -3.79
CA TRP A 49 0.36 6.50 -4.56
C TRP A 49 1.65 6.35 -3.74
N ILE A 50 2.12 7.43 -3.11
CA ILE A 50 3.32 7.41 -2.24
C ILE A 50 3.12 6.42 -1.09
N TYR A 51 1.95 6.43 -0.43
CA TYR A 51 1.65 5.51 0.66
C TYR A 51 1.70 4.05 0.20
N SER A 52 1.11 3.75 -0.96
CA SER A 52 1.16 2.42 -1.56
C SER A 52 2.58 2.00 -1.93
N PHE A 53 3.39 2.92 -2.46
CA PHE A 53 4.78 2.69 -2.81
C PHE A 53 5.64 2.35 -1.57
N VAL A 54 5.47 3.09 -0.47
CA VAL A 54 6.15 2.82 0.81
C VAL A 54 5.78 1.44 1.36
N LEU A 55 4.50 1.04 1.28
CA LEU A 55 4.06 -0.28 1.72
C LEU A 55 4.72 -1.40 0.90
N ILE A 56 4.81 -1.23 -0.42
CA ILE A 56 5.48 -2.20 -1.30
C ILE A 56 6.96 -2.31 -0.91
N ILE A 57 7.66 -1.18 -0.74
CA ILE A 57 9.07 -1.19 -0.31
C ILE A 57 9.23 -1.92 1.02
N LYS A 58 8.37 -1.66 2.00
CA LYS A 58 8.40 -2.33 3.30
C LYS A 58 8.23 -3.85 3.14
N ASP A 59 7.29 -4.30 2.31
CA ASP A 59 7.09 -5.72 2.04
C ASP A 59 8.35 -6.35 1.42
N PHE A 60 8.97 -5.68 0.45
CA PHE A 60 10.23 -6.13 -0.15
C PHE A 60 11.38 -6.17 0.85
N VAL A 61 11.52 -5.16 1.71
CA VAL A 61 12.55 -5.11 2.76
C VAL A 61 12.35 -6.26 3.76
N VAL A 62 11.12 -6.49 4.22
CA VAL A 62 10.82 -7.61 5.12
C VAL A 62 11.11 -8.95 4.44
N MET A 63 10.71 -9.10 3.18
CA MET A 63 11.01 -10.29 2.39
C MET A 63 12.52 -10.51 2.24
N TYR A 64 13.28 -9.45 1.95
CA TYR A 64 14.73 -9.50 1.80
C TYR A 64 15.44 -9.85 3.12
N ILE A 65 15.02 -9.24 4.24
CA ILE A 65 15.56 -9.56 5.57
C ILE A 65 15.28 -11.02 5.93
N ARG A 66 14.06 -11.53 5.65
CA ARG A 66 13.71 -12.94 5.86
C ARG A 66 14.54 -13.88 4.99
N TYR A 67 14.73 -13.54 3.73
CA TYR A 67 15.59 -14.29 2.81
C TYR A 67 17.04 -14.36 3.32
N ARG A 68 17.60 -13.23 3.79
CA ARG A 68 18.94 -13.17 4.40
C ARG A 68 19.06 -13.98 5.69
N ARG A 69 17.98 -14.15 6.45
CA ARG A 69 17.96 -14.91 7.70
C ARG A 69 17.97 -16.44 7.47
N GLY A 70 17.77 -16.91 6.24
CA GLY A 70 17.79 -18.34 5.93
C GLY A 70 16.62 -19.13 6.55
N GLU A 71 15.56 -18.44 6.97
CA GLU A 71 14.34 -19.09 7.43
C GLU A 71 13.72 -19.82 6.22
N LYS A 72 13.69 -21.17 6.28
CA LYS A 72 13.04 -22.00 5.27
C LYS A 72 11.57 -21.58 5.17
N ILE A 73 11.21 -20.99 4.04
CA ILE A 73 9.85 -20.54 3.70
C ILE A 73 8.87 -21.73 3.53
N TRP A 74 9.40 -22.96 3.43
CA TRP A 74 8.62 -24.19 3.45
C TRP A 74 8.73 -24.87 4.81
N ARG A 75 7.60 -24.96 5.51
CA ARG A 75 7.32 -26.09 6.37
C ARG A 75 6.73 -27.20 5.50
#